data_AF-A0AAD9LKZ4-F1
#
_entry.id   AF-A0AAD9LKZ4-F1
#
_cell.length_a   1.000
_cell.length_b   1.000
_cell.length_c   1.000
_cell.angle_alpha   90.00
_cell.angle_beta   90.00
_cell.angle_gamma   90.00
#
_symmetry.space_group_name_H-M   'P 1'
#
loop_
_entity.id
_entity.type
_entity.pdbx_description
1 polymer ?
#
loop_
_entity_poly.entity_id
_entity_poly.type
_entity_poly.pdbx_seq_one_letter_code
_entity_poly.pdbx_strand_id
1 'polypeptide(L)'
;MNSFHDLATALCVDIPNLRHLDKYKVEARLFGRNGWITFNKEVKTDKAVTHNKPDIILAEEKKNRITVVEVGVTCQDNLEQVEIEKKHKYEPLTKQMEHHKWNKNTEIRLIPYVMTWDGLVTKRHTECRLKLGGVG
;
A
#
# COMPACT_ATOMS: atom_id res chain seq x y z
N MET A 1 -9.62 17.10 15.21
CA MET A 1 -9.59 15.63 15.09
C MET A 1 -8.68 15.29 13.92
N ASN A 2 -7.58 14.57 14.16
CA ASN A 2 -6.55 14.32 13.14
C ASN A 2 -7.02 13.24 12.17
N SER A 3 -7.23 13.58 10.90
CA SER A 3 -7.81 12.68 9.90
C SER A 3 -7.05 11.36 9.69
N PHE A 4 -5.76 11.34 10.03
CA PHE A 4 -4.92 10.13 9.99
C PHE A 4 -5.23 9.16 11.14
N HIS A 5 -5.68 9.67 12.28
CA HIS A 5 -6.16 8.85 13.39
C HIS A 5 -7.48 8.15 13.01
N ASP A 6 -8.36 8.84 12.28
CA ASP A 6 -9.63 8.27 11.83
C ASP A 6 -9.42 7.22 10.72
N LEU A 7 -8.49 7.45 9.78
CA LEU A 7 -8.03 6.43 8.82
C LEU A 7 -7.36 5.24 9.49
N ALA A 8 -6.57 5.50 10.53
CA ALA A 8 -5.95 4.44 11.32
C ALA A 8 -6.99 3.58 12.01
N THR A 9 -8.05 4.19 12.51
CA THR A 9 -9.18 3.53 13.17
C THR A 9 -10.05 2.75 12.17
N ALA A 10 -10.28 3.30 10.97
CA ALA A 10 -11.04 2.67 9.89
C ALA A 10 -10.43 1.34 9.39
N LEU A 11 -9.10 1.29 9.34
CA LEU A 11 -8.33 0.08 9.01
C LEU A 11 -8.27 -0.93 10.17
N CYS A 12 -8.77 -0.57 11.37
CA CYS A 12 -8.47 -1.24 12.64
C CYS A 12 -9.70 -1.77 13.40
N VAL A 13 -10.81 -2.12 12.74
CA VAL A 13 -11.82 -2.94 13.43
C VAL A 13 -11.32 -4.40 13.48
N ASP A 14 -11.12 -4.87 14.72
CA ASP A 14 -10.80 -6.23 15.21
C ASP A 14 -9.36 -6.43 15.75
N ILE A 15 -9.22 -6.30 17.08
CA ILE A 15 -8.10 -6.83 17.88
C ILE A 15 -8.62 -8.07 18.63
N PRO A 16 -8.22 -9.30 18.25
CA PRO A 16 -8.19 -10.40 19.18
C PRO A 16 -6.76 -10.66 19.65
N ASN A 17 -6.64 -10.77 20.97
CA ASN A 17 -5.50 -11.32 21.70
C ASN A 17 -4.88 -12.53 20.96
N LEU A 18 -3.60 -12.43 20.59
CA LEU A 18 -2.81 -13.54 20.07
C LEU A 18 -1.59 -13.71 20.97
N ARG A 19 -1.73 -14.62 21.95
CA ARG A 19 -0.63 -15.13 22.75
C ARG A 19 0.21 -16.09 21.91
N HIS A 20 1.53 -15.95 22.03
CA HIS A 20 2.59 -16.88 21.64
C HIS A 20 2.93 -17.04 20.13
N LEU A 21 3.88 -16.21 19.68
CA LEU A 21 4.98 -16.54 18.74
C LEU A 21 5.92 -15.31 18.65
N ASP A 22 6.79 -15.16 19.65
CA ASP A 22 7.64 -13.97 19.85
C ASP A 22 9.09 -14.21 19.44
N LYS A 23 9.54 -13.54 18.37
CA LYS A 23 10.84 -12.84 18.32
C LYS A 23 11.01 -11.87 17.16
N TYR A 24 10.26 -12.03 16.07
CA TYR A 24 10.30 -11.15 14.89
C TYR A 24 8.90 -10.85 14.35
N LYS A 25 7.95 -10.54 15.23
CA LYS A 25 6.65 -10.05 14.79
C LYS A 25 6.88 -8.65 14.22
N VAL A 26 7.03 -8.53 12.90
CA VAL A 26 6.91 -7.26 12.20
C VAL A 26 5.60 -6.67 12.71
N GLU A 27 5.66 -5.57 13.44
CA GLU A 27 4.45 -4.90 13.90
C GLU A 27 3.58 -4.70 12.67
N ALA A 28 2.31 -5.09 12.74
CA ALA A 28 1.42 -5.02 11.58
C ALA A 28 1.39 -3.59 10.98
N ARG A 29 1.74 -2.59 11.80
CA ARG A 29 1.93 -1.20 11.42
C ARG A 29 3.09 -0.59 12.19
N LEU A 30 4.01 0.06 11.47
CA LEU A 30 5.12 0.81 12.05
C LEU A 30 4.83 2.30 11.89
N PHE A 31 5.01 3.07 12.97
CA PHE A 31 4.86 4.52 12.98
C PHE A 31 6.23 5.20 12.93
N GLY A 32 6.31 6.24 12.13
CA GLY A 32 7.48 7.10 12.02
C GLY A 32 7.11 8.57 12.15
N ARG A 33 8.11 9.46 12.12
CA ARG A 33 7.92 10.91 12.28
C ARG A 33 7.01 11.55 11.23
N ASN A 34 6.92 10.96 10.04
CA ASN A 34 6.23 11.53 8.88
C ASN A 34 4.99 10.73 8.46
N GLY A 35 4.56 9.75 9.27
CA GLY A 35 3.41 8.89 9.00
C GLY A 35 3.68 7.44 9.37
N TRP A 36 3.04 6.50 8.66
CA TRP A 36 3.08 5.08 9.03
C TRP A 36 3.11 4.16 7.82
N ILE A 37 3.60 2.94 8.03
CA ILE A 37 3.62 1.86 7.05
C ILE A 37 2.93 0.62 7.65
N THR A 38 2.20 -0.12 6.85
CA THR A 38 1.57 -1.40 7.24
C THR A 38 1.75 -2.41 6.12
N PHE A 39 1.74 -3.69 6.47
CA PHE A 39 2.01 -4.80 5.56
C PHE A 39 0.87 -5.81 5.61
N ASN A 40 0.45 -6.33 4.45
CA ASN A 40 -0.55 -7.40 4.32
C ASN A 40 -1.81 -7.14 5.16
N LYS A 41 -2.27 -5.88 5.22
CA LYS A 41 -3.42 -5.48 6.02
C LYS A 41 -4.64 -5.29 5.13
N GLU A 42 -5.74 -5.88 5.56
CA GLU A 42 -7.03 -5.72 4.88
C GLU A 42 -7.58 -4.30 5.11
N VAL A 43 -8.01 -3.67 4.02
CA VAL A 43 -8.65 -2.36 3.98
C VAL A 43 -10.16 -2.57 3.97
N LYS A 44 -10.85 -2.08 5.02
CA LYS A 44 -12.31 -2.10 5.06
C LYS A 44 -12.85 -1.02 4.12
N THR A 45 -13.82 -1.37 3.29
CA THR A 45 -14.49 -0.49 2.32
C THR A 45 -16.00 -0.63 2.45
N ASP A 46 -16.75 0.46 2.22
CA ASP A 46 -18.21 0.43 2.35
C ASP A 46 -18.89 -0.45 1.29
N LYS A 47 -18.28 -0.53 0.11
CA LYS A 47 -18.75 -1.39 -0.99
C LYS A 47 -17.75 -2.51 -1.18
N ALA A 48 -18.26 -3.69 -1.56
CA ALA A 48 -17.41 -4.83 -1.88
C ALA A 48 -16.41 -4.48 -3.00
N VAL A 49 -15.14 -4.84 -2.79
CA VAL A 49 -14.09 -4.84 -3.82
C VAL A 49 -13.52 -6.26 -3.92
N THR A 50 -13.04 -6.62 -5.11
CA THR A 50 -12.50 -7.97 -5.35
C THR A 50 -11.18 -8.22 -4.62
N HIS A 51 -10.41 -7.17 -4.34
CA HIS A 51 -9.12 -7.24 -3.66
C HIS A 51 -8.98 -6.06 -2.70
N ASN A 52 -8.74 -6.34 -1.41
CA ASN A 52 -8.65 -5.32 -0.37
C ASN A 52 -7.47 -5.49 0.59
N LYS A 53 -6.56 -6.44 0.35
CA LYS A 53 -5.40 -6.70 1.20
C LYS A 53 -4.09 -6.49 0.40
N PRO A 54 -3.63 -5.24 0.21
CA PRO A 54 -2.39 -4.96 -0.50
C PRO A 54 -1.15 -5.39 0.30
N ASP A 55 -0.04 -5.60 -0.40
CA ASP A 55 1.23 -6.00 0.20
C ASP A 55 1.75 -4.93 1.19
N ILE A 56 1.70 -3.66 0.78
CA ILE A 56 2.15 -2.53 1.60
C ILE A 56 1.20 -1.34 1.44
N ILE A 57 0.93 -0.64 2.54
CA ILE A 57 0.33 0.69 2.53
C ILE A 57 1.26 1.65 3.28
N LEU A 58 1.58 2.76 2.62
CA LEU A 58 2.35 3.88 3.19
C LEU A 58 1.44 5.10 3.31
N ALA A 59 1.38 5.70 4.49
CA ALA A 59 0.76 6.99 4.70
C ALA A 59 1.81 8.06 5.01
N GLU A 60 1.80 9.14 4.24
CA GLU A 60 2.64 10.32 4.42
C GLU A 60 1.77 11.46 4.94
N GLU A 61 1.84 11.72 6.25
CA GLU A 61 0.94 12.65 6.93
C GLU A 61 1.09 14.08 6.41
N LYS A 62 2.34 14.54 6.25
CA LYS A 62 2.65 15.90 5.79
C LYS A 62 2.17 16.19 4.36
N LYS A 63 2.13 15.16 3.52
CA LYS A 63 1.68 15.27 2.11
C LYS A 63 0.21 14.92 1.94
N ASN A 64 -0.47 14.56 3.04
CA ASN A 64 -1.83 14.03 3.01
C ASN A 64 -2.01 12.92 1.96
N ARG A 65 -1.08 11.95 1.94
CA ARG A 65 -1.00 10.95 0.87
C ARG A 65 -1.00 9.53 1.41
N ILE A 66 -1.74 8.65 0.74
CA ILE A 66 -1.71 7.21 0.96
C ILE A 66 -1.24 6.54 -0.32
N THR A 67 -0.22 5.69 -0.21
CA THR A 67 0.31 4.90 -1.31
C THR A 67 0.05 3.43 -1.04
N VAL A 68 -0.71 2.80 -1.93
CA VAL A 68 -0.89 1.35 -2.00
C VAL A 68 0.22 0.79 -2.89
N VAL A 69 0.97 -0.19 -2.39
CA VAL A 69 2.04 -0.85 -3.15
C VAL A 69 1.70 -2.32 -3.28
N GLU A 70 1.81 -2.83 -4.50
CA GLU A 70 1.71 -4.24 -4.82
C GLU A 70 3.03 -4.68 -5.44
N VAL A 71 3.69 -5.66 -4.82
CA VAL A 71 5.04 -6.09 -5.18
C VAL A 71 4.98 -7.36 -6.02
N GLY A 72 5.72 -7.41 -7.12
CA GLY A 72 5.82 -8.58 -7.99
C GLY A 72 7.24 -9.02 -8.25
N VAL A 73 7.47 -10.33 -8.20
CA VAL A 73 8.70 -10.96 -8.69
C VAL A 73 8.33 -11.91 -9.82
N THR A 74 8.98 -11.80 -10.98
CA THR A 74 8.63 -12.57 -12.19
C THR A 74 9.86 -12.89 -13.05
N CYS A 75 9.70 -13.62 -14.15
CA CYS A 75 10.74 -13.75 -15.17
C CYS A 75 10.72 -12.55 -16.12
N GLN A 76 11.82 -12.34 -16.85
CA GLN A 76 11.98 -11.20 -17.76
C GLN A 76 10.85 -11.11 -18.80
N ASP A 77 10.43 -12.24 -19.38
CA ASP A 77 9.41 -12.28 -20.44
C ASP A 77 8.03 -11.77 -19.97
N ASN A 78 7.74 -11.89 -18.68
CA ASN A 78 6.45 -11.53 -18.10
C ASN A 78 6.49 -10.17 -17.36
N LEU A 79 7.62 -9.47 -17.37
CA LEU A 79 7.86 -8.32 -16.51
C LEU A 79 6.85 -7.17 -16.72
N GLU A 80 6.60 -6.77 -17.96
CA GLU A 80 5.64 -5.70 -18.29
C GLU A 80 4.19 -6.15 -18.01
N GLN A 81 3.85 -7.41 -18.35
CA GLN A 81 2.51 -7.95 -18.12
C GLN A 81 2.16 -8.00 -16.62
N VAL A 82 3.07 -8.48 -15.78
CA VAL A 82 2.86 -8.57 -14.33
C VAL A 82 2.71 -7.18 -13.70
N GLU A 83 3.43 -6.16 -14.20
CA GLU A 83 3.24 -4.77 -13.75
C GLU A 83 1.81 -4.27 -14.04
N ILE A 84 1.30 -4.56 -15.24
CA ILE A 84 -0.06 -4.21 -15.65
C ILE A 84 -1.09 -4.93 -14.79
N GLU A 85 -0.95 -6.23 -14.59
CA GLU A 85 -1.86 -7.04 -13.78
C GLU A 85 -1.91 -6.53 -12.33
N LYS A 86 -0.75 -6.24 -11.74
CA LYS A 86 -0.65 -5.69 -10.37
C LYS A 86 -1.25 -4.31 -10.24
N LYS A 87 -1.11 -3.46 -11.27
CA LYS A 87 -1.78 -2.16 -11.32
C LYS A 87 -3.30 -2.32 -11.34
N HIS A 88 -3.83 -3.21 -12.17
CA HIS A 88 -5.28 -3.39 -12.30
C HIS A 88 -5.90 -4.05 -11.06
N LYS A 89 -5.18 -4.92 -10.35
CA LYS A 89 -5.64 -5.64 -9.16
C LYS A 89 -6.21 -4.72 -8.07
N TYR A 90 -5.54 -3.59 -7.78
CA TYR A 90 -5.95 -2.68 -6.71
C TYR A 90 -6.53 -1.34 -7.19
N GLU A 91 -6.70 -1.15 -8.50
CA GLU A 91 -7.38 0.03 -9.03
C GLU A 91 -8.82 0.21 -8.51
N PRO A 92 -9.63 -0.86 -8.34
CA PRO A 92 -10.95 -0.73 -7.70
C PRO A 92 -10.87 -0.26 -6.25
N LEU A 93 -9.90 -0.76 -5.48
CA LEU A 93 -9.69 -0.37 -4.09
C LEU A 93 -9.31 1.11 -4.00
N THR A 94 -8.37 1.57 -4.82
CA THR A 94 -7.90 2.97 -4.78
C THR A 94 -9.02 3.92 -5.16
N LYS A 95 -9.85 3.57 -6.16
CA LYS A 95 -11.06 4.33 -6.50
C LYS A 95 -12.00 4.44 -5.30
N GLN A 96 -12.24 3.35 -4.56
CA GLN A 96 -13.08 3.44 -3.36
C GLN A 96 -12.48 4.33 -2.27
N MET A 97 -11.17 4.25 -2.03
CA MET A 97 -10.48 5.10 -1.07
C MET A 97 -10.58 6.59 -1.45
N GLU A 98 -10.47 6.92 -2.74
CA GLU A 98 -10.65 8.28 -3.26
C GLU A 98 -12.08 8.80 -3.08
N HIS A 99 -13.09 7.92 -3.20
CA HIS A 99 -14.49 8.29 -3.03
C HIS A 99 -14.88 8.47 -1.56
N HIS A 100 -14.33 7.66 -0.66
CA HIS A 100 -14.66 7.72 0.76
C HIS A 100 -14.17 9.01 1.44
N LYS A 101 -13.13 9.67 0.89
CA LYS A 101 -12.65 11.00 1.31
C LYS A 101 -12.58 11.21 2.83
N TRP A 102 -11.89 10.30 3.55
CA TRP A 102 -11.62 10.41 5.00
C TRP A 102 -11.02 11.76 5.42
N ASN A 103 -10.28 12.39 4.50
CA ASN A 103 -9.85 13.78 4.57
C ASN A 103 -10.03 14.45 3.20
N LYS A 104 -10.48 15.71 3.20
CA LYS A 104 -10.53 16.52 1.99
C LYS A 104 -9.11 16.61 1.42
N ASN A 105 -8.95 16.29 0.13
CA ASN A 105 -7.68 16.34 -0.61
C ASN A 105 -6.65 15.27 -0.25
N THR A 106 -7.06 14.08 0.22
CA THR A 106 -6.12 12.95 0.35
C THR A 106 -5.70 12.46 -1.02
N GLU A 107 -4.42 12.47 -1.34
CA GLU A 107 -3.89 11.86 -2.56
C GLU A 107 -3.78 10.34 -2.36
N ILE A 108 -4.44 9.56 -3.21
CA ILE A 108 -4.28 8.11 -3.24
C ILE A 108 -3.37 7.75 -4.41
N ARG A 109 -2.35 6.92 -4.17
CA ARG A 109 -1.44 6.41 -5.20
C ARG A 109 -1.45 4.90 -5.22
N LEU A 110 -1.31 4.34 -6.42
CA LEU A 110 -1.06 2.92 -6.63
C LEU A 110 0.30 2.74 -7.32
N ILE A 111 1.16 1.93 -6.72
CA ILE A 111 2.48 1.61 -7.24
C ILE A 111 2.60 0.08 -7.40
N PRO A 112 2.53 -0.45 -8.64
CA PRO A 112 2.95 -1.81 -8.92
C PRO A 112 4.49 -1.83 -8.95
N TYR A 113 5.12 -2.40 -7.94
CA TYR A 113 6.58 -2.52 -7.89
C TYR A 113 6.98 -3.91 -8.35
N VAL A 114 7.37 -4.05 -9.61
CA VAL A 114 7.71 -5.35 -10.21
C VAL A 114 9.17 -5.41 -10.60
N MET A 115 9.81 -6.51 -10.23
CA MET A 115 11.17 -6.83 -10.60
C MET A 115 11.28 -8.30 -11.00
N THR A 116 12.40 -8.64 -11.62
CA THR A 116 12.81 -10.01 -11.85
C THR A 116 13.66 -10.51 -10.69
N TRP A 117 13.83 -11.83 -10.59
CA TRP A 117 14.65 -12.45 -9.57
C TRP A 117 16.16 -12.12 -9.71
N ASP A 118 16.62 -11.79 -10.92
CA ASP A 118 17.98 -11.33 -11.24
C ASP A 118 18.13 -9.80 -11.19
N GLY A 119 17.08 -9.07 -10.83
CA GLY A 119 17.14 -7.64 -10.54
C GLY A 119 16.87 -6.72 -11.73
N LEU A 120 16.49 -7.24 -12.90
CA LEU A 120 15.88 -6.43 -13.96
C LEU A 120 14.54 -5.87 -13.49
N VAL A 121 14.26 -4.64 -13.87
CA VAL A 121 13.10 -3.87 -13.43
C VAL A 121 12.39 -3.25 -14.64
N THR A 122 11.12 -2.88 -14.46
CA THR A 122 10.34 -2.27 -15.54
C THR A 122 10.92 -0.91 -15.93
N LYS A 123 10.62 -0.41 -17.14
CA LYS A 123 10.99 0.95 -17.58
C LYS A 123 10.48 2.04 -16.63
N ARG A 124 9.42 1.73 -15.87
CA ARG A 124 8.78 2.64 -14.91
C ARG A 124 9.40 2.58 -13.52
N HIS A 125 10.38 1.70 -13.29
CA HIS A 125 11.03 1.54 -12.00
C HIS A 125 11.56 2.84 -11.40
N THR A 126 12.21 3.68 -12.21
CA THR A 126 12.69 4.99 -11.78
C THR A 126 11.55 5.88 -11.28
N GLU A 127 10.42 5.91 -12.00
CA GLU A 127 9.22 6.65 -11.60
C GLU A 127 8.66 6.10 -10.27
N CYS A 128 8.57 4.78 -10.14
CA CYS A 128 8.10 4.10 -8.93
C CYS A 128 9.01 4.40 -7.72
N ARG A 129 10.34 4.31 -7.88
CA ARG A 129 11.32 4.63 -6.84
C ARG A 129 11.22 6.08 -6.38
N LEU A 130 11.13 7.03 -7.31
CA LEU A 130 10.98 8.45 -6.98
C LEU A 130 9.67 8.71 -6.23
N LYS A 131 8.57 8.05 -6.63
CA LYS A 131 7.28 8.16 -5.92
C LYS A 131 7.31 7.59 -4.50
N LEU A 132 8.16 6.59 -4.25
CA LEU A 132 8.41 6.02 -2.93
C LEU A 132 9.44 6.81 -2.10
N GLY A 133 9.99 7.91 -2.64
CA GLY A 133 10.93 8.77 -1.94
C GLY A 133 12.40 8.40 -2.10
N GLY A 134 12.76 7.58 -3.10
CA GLY A 134 14.15 7.36 -3.48
C GLY A 134 14.83 8.66 -3.95
N VAL A 135 16.10 8.85 -3.57
CA VAL A 135 16.94 9.96 -4.05
C VAL A 135 17.64 9.51 -5.32
N GLY A 136 17.68 10.38 -6.34
CA GLY A 136 18.30 10.12 -7.64
C GLY A 136 19.82 10.16 -7.59
#